data_AF-A0A8X6X5H1-F1
#
_entry.id   AF-A0A8X6X5H1-F1
#
_cell.length_a   1.000
_cell.length_b   1.000
_cell.length_c   1.000
_cell.angle_alpha   90.00
_cell.angle_beta   90.00
_cell.angle_gamma   90.00
#
_symmetry.space_group_name_H-M   'P 1'
#
loop_
_entity.id
_entity.type
_entity.pdbx_description
1 polymer ?
#
loop_
_entity_poly.entity_id
_entity_poly.type
_entity_poly.pdbx_seq_one_letter_code
_entity_poly.pdbx_strand_id
1 'polypeptide(L)'
;MSHNLFDGENEFVFAADLLTFVLKQYQISWEWPNRPLHATTTRFRPSIGYAILNYMIKNTTVLRSLWGAFFPGGLWSLEVFDAALVQLFFQRPGNEVPVVIVVCALVCHVATFCARNGNLRLLDDFVGIIASVVWVKLGVDSMKWREFEAFAVERNEVLRIPCAA
;
A
#
# COMPACT_ATOMS: atom_id res chain seq x y z
N MET A 1 -2.14 28.37 19.54
CA MET A 1 -1.61 27.00 19.47
C MET A 1 -2.20 26.36 18.23
N SER A 2 -1.48 26.41 17.12
CA SER A 2 -1.89 25.81 15.85
C SER A 2 -1.70 24.30 15.96
N HIS A 3 -2.80 23.55 15.90
CA HIS A 3 -2.75 22.12 15.61
C HIS A 3 -2.17 21.96 14.21
N ASN A 4 -0.94 21.46 14.10
CA ASN A 4 -0.38 20.95 12.84
C ASN A 4 -1.24 19.74 12.44
N LEU A 5 -2.20 19.98 11.54
CA LEU A 5 -3.18 18.99 11.14
C LEU A 5 -2.65 18.01 10.08
N PHE A 6 -1.42 18.17 9.59
CA PHE A 6 -0.76 17.24 8.68
C PHE A 6 0.77 17.26 8.84
N ASP A 7 1.30 16.40 9.72
CA ASP A 7 2.62 15.78 9.53
C ASP A 7 2.56 14.65 8.47
N GLY A 8 1.42 14.53 7.78
CA GLY A 8 1.03 13.42 6.89
C GLY A 8 1.80 13.34 5.56
N GLU A 9 2.63 14.32 5.21
CA GLU A 9 3.39 14.30 3.95
C GLU A 9 4.27 13.05 3.83
N ASN A 10 4.77 12.52 4.95
CA ASN A 10 5.64 11.35 4.96
C ASN A 10 4.91 10.07 4.55
N GLU A 11 3.66 9.89 4.97
CA GLU A 11 2.84 8.73 4.68
C GLU A 11 2.40 8.72 3.21
N PHE A 12 2.06 9.89 2.65
CA PHE A 12 1.77 10.04 1.22
C PHE A 12 3.01 9.78 0.36
N VAL A 13 4.18 10.31 0.75
CA VAL A 13 5.44 10.03 0.04
C VAL A 13 5.81 8.55 0.12
N PHE A 14 5.65 7.92 1.29
CA PHE A 14 5.81 6.48 1.45
C PHE A 14 4.89 5.68 0.52
N ALA A 15 3.60 6.04 0.47
CA ALA A 15 2.60 5.39 -0.37
C ALA A 15 2.93 5.51 -1.86
N ALA A 16 3.32 6.71 -2.30
CA ALA A 16 3.75 6.98 -3.67
C ALA A 16 5.01 6.20 -4.04
N ASP A 17 6.01 6.16 -3.17
CA ASP A 17 7.25 5.40 -3.38
C ASP A 17 6.98 3.89 -3.46
N LEU A 18 6.09 3.37 -2.60
CA LEU A 18 5.66 1.97 -2.63
C LEU A 18 4.96 1.62 -3.94
N LEU A 19 3.98 2.41 -4.38
CA LEU A 19 3.27 2.17 -5.63
C LEU A 19 4.20 2.26 -6.84
N THR A 20 5.06 3.28 -6.88
CA THR A 20 6.09 3.44 -7.92
C THR A 20 7.00 2.21 -7.97
N PHE A 21 7.47 1.75 -6.80
CA PHE A 21 8.29 0.56 -6.69
C PHE A 21 7.58 -0.68 -7.24
N VAL A 22 6.35 -0.95 -6.81
CA VAL A 22 5.58 -2.13 -7.23
C VAL A 22 5.30 -2.07 -8.73
N LEU A 23 4.74 -0.96 -9.24
CA LEU A 23 4.39 -0.80 -10.65
C LEU A 23 5.61 -0.97 -11.56
N LYS A 24 6.78 -0.48 -11.14
CA LYS A 24 8.04 -0.68 -11.87
C LYS A 24 8.40 -2.17 -12.02
N GLN A 25 8.14 -3.00 -11.01
CA GLN A 25 8.37 -4.44 -11.13
C GLN A 25 7.45 -5.10 -12.17
N TYR A 26 6.29 -4.50 -12.44
CA TYR A 26 5.36 -4.90 -13.50
C TYR A 26 5.59 -4.16 -14.84
N GLN A 27 6.73 -3.46 -14.98
CA GLN A 27 7.09 -2.67 -16.18
C GLN A 27 6.12 -1.52 -16.50
N ILE A 28 5.42 -1.01 -15.48
CA ILE A 28 4.52 0.13 -15.61
C ILE A 28 5.25 1.36 -15.09
N SER A 29 5.47 2.35 -15.97
CA SER A 29 6.04 3.63 -15.57
C SER A 29 4.94 4.53 -15.01
N TRP A 30 5.11 4.95 -13.77
CA TRP A 30 4.24 5.91 -13.11
C TRP A 30 5.02 6.63 -12.03
N GLU A 31 4.79 7.93 -11.90
CA GLU A 31 5.29 8.76 -10.82
C GLU A 31 4.13 9.57 -10.27
N TRP A 32 4.12 9.79 -8.95
CA TRP A 32 3.04 10.51 -8.30
C TRP A 32 3.10 12.00 -8.64
N PRO A 33 2.09 12.58 -9.33
CA PRO A 33 2.15 13.97 -9.79
C PRO A 33 2.21 14.99 -8.65
N ASN A 34 1.66 14.64 -7.50
CA ASN A 34 1.55 15.51 -6.33
C ASN A 34 2.73 15.34 -5.35
N ARG A 35 3.80 14.63 -5.75
CA ARG A 35 4.96 14.40 -4.89
C ARG A 35 5.61 15.74 -4.51
N PRO A 36 5.83 16.03 -3.21
CA PRO A 36 6.52 17.25 -2.81
C PRO A 36 7.96 17.29 -3.33
N LEU A 37 8.34 18.39 -3.99
CA LEU A 37 9.69 18.60 -4.55
C LEU A 37 10.80 18.60 -3.49
N HIS A 38 10.45 18.85 -2.22
CA HIS A 38 11.39 18.94 -1.10
C HIS A 38 11.32 17.75 -0.14
N ALA A 39 10.62 16.66 -0.50
CA ALA A 39 10.59 15.45 0.30
C ALA A 39 11.97 14.75 0.26
N THR A 40 12.88 15.16 1.14
CA THR A 40 14.26 14.63 1.20
C THR A 40 14.38 13.35 2.03
N THR A 41 13.36 13.03 2.84
CA THR A 41 13.36 11.86 3.71
C THR A 41 12.12 11.02 3.44
N THR A 42 12.33 9.82 2.92
CA THR A 42 11.28 8.80 2.77
C THR A 42 11.47 7.71 3.82
N ARG A 43 10.38 7.29 4.47
CA ARG A 43 10.35 6.10 5.32
C ARG A 43 10.33 4.82 4.49
N PHE A 44 10.14 4.91 3.17
CA PHE A 44 10.16 3.76 2.29
C PHE A 44 11.55 3.13 2.25
N ARG A 45 11.58 1.80 2.31
CA ARG A 45 12.77 0.98 2.16
C ARG A 45 12.44 -0.12 1.14
N PRO A 46 13.36 -0.47 0.22
CA PRO A 46 13.11 -1.53 -0.76
C PRO A 46 12.70 -2.87 -0.11
N SER A 47 13.22 -3.20 1.08
CA SER A 47 12.82 -4.38 1.85
C SER A 47 11.31 -4.43 2.15
N ILE A 48 10.72 -3.29 2.50
CA ILE A 48 9.27 -3.14 2.70
C ILE A 48 8.53 -3.38 1.38
N GLY A 49 9.00 -2.76 0.30
CA GLY A 49 8.44 -2.94 -1.04
C GLY A 49 8.44 -4.41 -1.47
N TYR A 50 9.56 -5.11 -1.28
CA TYR A 50 9.65 -6.54 -1.59
C TYR A 50 8.77 -7.40 -0.70
N ALA A 51 8.69 -7.15 0.62
CA ALA A 51 7.82 -7.93 1.50
C ALA A 51 6.33 -7.84 1.08
N ILE A 52 5.88 -6.63 0.73
CA ILE A 52 4.52 -6.37 0.23
C ILE A 52 4.31 -7.05 -1.13
N LEU A 53 5.25 -6.88 -2.06
CA LEU A 53 5.21 -7.52 -3.38
C LEU A 53 5.18 -9.06 -3.27
N ASN A 54 5.99 -9.63 -2.38
CA ASN A 54 6.04 -11.07 -2.16
C ASN A 54 4.72 -11.60 -1.61
N TYR A 55 4.15 -10.90 -0.64
CA TYR A 55 2.83 -11.23 -0.14
C TYR A 55 1.80 -11.19 -1.26
N MET A 56 1.85 -10.14 -2.08
CA MET A 56 0.97 -9.97 -3.23
C MET A 56 1.07 -11.11 -4.24
N ILE A 57 2.30 -11.51 -4.60
CA ILE A 57 2.56 -12.62 -5.54
C ILE A 57 2.06 -13.95 -4.94
N LYS A 58 2.48 -14.28 -3.70
CA LYS A 58 2.12 -15.54 -3.04
C LYS A 58 0.62 -15.70 -2.83
N ASN A 59 -0.09 -14.59 -2.59
CA ASN A 59 -1.51 -14.60 -2.21
C ASN A 59 -2.43 -14.02 -3.28
N THR A 60 -1.98 -13.92 -4.55
CA THR A 60 -2.76 -13.28 -5.63
C THR A 60 -4.20 -13.83 -5.74
N THR A 61 -4.40 -15.14 -5.61
CA THR A 61 -5.75 -15.75 -5.66
C THR A 61 -6.63 -15.26 -4.50
N VAL A 62 -6.08 -15.23 -3.28
CA VAL A 62 -6.79 -14.75 -2.08
C VAL A 62 -7.12 -13.27 -2.22
N LEU A 63 -6.17 -12.46 -2.67
CA LEU A 63 -6.38 -11.02 -2.86
C LEU A 63 -7.47 -10.74 -3.90
N ARG A 64 -7.52 -11.51 -4.99
CA ARG A 64 -8.58 -11.41 -6.00
C ARG A 64 -9.94 -11.79 -5.43
N SER A 65 -10.01 -12.86 -4.63
CA SER A 65 -11.26 -13.25 -3.96
C SER A 65 -11.73 -12.21 -2.95
N LEU A 66 -10.82 -11.63 -2.16
CA LEU A 66 -11.13 -10.53 -1.25
C LEU A 66 -11.66 -9.32 -2.01
N TRP A 67 -11.01 -8.93 -3.11
CA TRP A 67 -11.51 -7.86 -3.98
C TRP A 67 -12.92 -8.16 -4.50
N GLY A 68 -13.17 -9.36 -5.04
CA GLY A 68 -14.50 -9.74 -5.52
C GLY A 68 -15.56 -9.76 -4.41
N ALA A 69 -15.18 -10.10 -3.17
CA ALA A 69 -16.08 -10.11 -2.03
C ALA A 69 -16.41 -8.70 -1.51
N PHE A 70 -15.42 -7.80 -1.51
CA PHE A 70 -15.63 -6.40 -1.10
C PHE A 70 -16.30 -5.54 -2.18
N PHE A 71 -16.14 -5.90 -3.46
CA PHE A 71 -16.67 -5.14 -4.60
C PHE A 71 -17.48 -6.04 -5.56
N PRO A 72 -18.60 -6.63 -5.09
CA PRO A 72 -19.43 -7.47 -5.93
C PRO A 72 -20.01 -6.66 -7.10
N GLY A 73 -19.89 -7.19 -8.32
CA GLY A 73 -20.40 -6.54 -9.54
C GLY A 73 -19.55 -5.37 -10.07
N GLY A 74 -18.34 -5.14 -9.53
CA GLY A 74 -17.45 -4.09 -10.00
C GLY A 74 -17.82 -2.68 -9.54
N LEU A 75 -18.81 -2.55 -8.65
CA LEU A 75 -19.13 -1.29 -7.97
C LEU A 75 -18.02 -0.99 -6.96
N TRP A 76 -17.06 -0.17 -7.38
CA TRP A 76 -16.03 0.41 -6.53
C TRP A 76 -16.38 1.87 -6.24
N SER A 77 -16.27 2.26 -4.97
CA SER A 77 -16.12 3.65 -4.57
C SER A 77 -15.11 3.72 -3.43
N LEU A 78 -14.49 4.89 -3.26
CA LEU A 78 -13.55 5.14 -2.16
C LEU A 78 -14.22 4.87 -0.80
N GLU A 79 -15.49 5.21 -0.65
CA GLU A 79 -16.30 5.01 0.56
C GLU A 79 -16.52 3.53 0.89
N VAL A 80 -16.85 2.71 -0.12
CA VAL A 80 -17.03 1.26 0.05
C VAL A 80 -15.69 0.60 0.37
N PHE A 81 -14.61 1.08 -0.25
CA PHE A 81 -13.27 0.59 0.02
C PHE A 81 -12.79 0.95 1.42
N ASP A 82 -13.03 2.18 1.86
CA ASP A 82 -12.68 2.63 3.21
C ASP A 82 -13.48 1.86 4.28
N ALA A 83 -14.78 1.63 4.06
CA ALA A 83 -15.60 0.80 4.94
C ALA A 83 -15.10 -0.65 5.04
N ALA A 84 -14.68 -1.25 3.91
CA ALA A 84 -14.08 -2.59 3.88
C ALA A 84 -12.75 -2.65 4.63
N LEU A 85 -11.92 -1.62 4.47
CA LEU A 85 -10.66 -1.47 5.20
C LEU A 85 -10.88 -1.35 6.70
N VAL A 86 -11.82 -0.50 7.13
CA VAL A 86 -12.25 -0.36 8.52
C VAL A 86 -12.61 -1.73 9.11
N GLN A 87 -13.43 -2.53 8.44
CA GLN A 87 -13.77 -3.88 8.91
C GLN A 87 -12.54 -4.79 9.06
N LEU A 88 -11.62 -4.77 8.09
CA LEU A 88 -10.33 -5.49 8.18
C LEU A 88 -9.46 -5.01 9.35
N PHE A 89 -9.52 -3.72 9.69
CA PHE A 89 -8.68 -3.09 10.71
C PHE A 89 -9.19 -3.24 12.15
N PHE A 90 -10.51 -3.28 12.36
CA PHE A 90 -11.10 -3.33 13.69
C PHE A 90 -11.19 -4.74 14.29
N GLN A 91 -11.04 -5.79 13.48
CA GLN A 91 -11.19 -7.16 13.99
C GLN A 91 -9.96 -7.72 14.72
N ARG A 92 -8.79 -7.05 14.73
CA ARG A 92 -7.56 -7.59 15.33
C ARG A 92 -6.65 -6.54 15.99
N PRO A 93 -6.94 -6.11 17.23
CA PRO A 93 -5.95 -5.37 18.04
C PRO A 93 -4.71 -6.24 18.32
N GLY A 94 -3.50 -5.66 18.25
CA GLY A 94 -2.22 -6.33 18.56
C GLY A 94 -1.51 -7.01 17.38
N ASN A 95 -1.98 -6.83 16.14
CA ASN A 95 -1.35 -7.35 14.92
C ASN A 95 -1.20 -6.25 13.85
N GLU A 96 -0.78 -5.06 14.26
CA GLU A 96 -0.78 -3.85 13.43
C GLU A 96 0.17 -4.00 12.22
N VAL A 97 1.39 -4.48 12.44
CA VAL A 97 2.44 -4.61 11.41
C VAL A 97 2.07 -5.62 10.30
N PRO A 98 1.68 -6.87 10.61
CA PRO A 98 1.23 -7.81 9.57
C PRO A 98 0.04 -7.28 8.77
N VAL A 99 -0.92 -6.63 9.44
CA VAL A 99 -2.12 -6.09 8.79
C VAL A 99 -1.77 -5.00 7.78
N VAL A 100 -0.80 -4.13 8.08
CA VAL A 100 -0.30 -3.14 7.12
C VAL A 100 0.24 -3.81 5.86
N ILE A 101 1.05 -4.87 5.96
CA ILE A 101 1.54 -5.59 4.77
C ILE A 101 0.39 -6.16 3.94
N VAL A 102 -0.57 -6.84 4.58
CA VAL A 102 -1.70 -7.48 3.89
C VAL A 102 -2.53 -6.44 3.14
N VAL A 103 -2.87 -5.33 3.80
CA VAL A 103 -3.69 -4.28 3.20
C VAL A 103 -2.93 -3.55 2.10
N CYS A 104 -1.68 -3.15 2.33
CA CYS A 104 -0.87 -2.54 1.29
C CYS A 104 -0.70 -3.46 0.08
N ALA A 105 -0.55 -4.77 0.28
CA ALA A 105 -0.48 -5.74 -0.81
C ALA A 105 -1.80 -5.84 -1.59
N LEU A 106 -2.95 -5.82 -0.90
CA LEU A 106 -4.27 -5.76 -1.55
C LEU A 106 -4.41 -4.49 -2.40
N VAL A 107 -4.11 -3.33 -1.83
CA VAL A 107 -4.21 -2.04 -2.55
C VAL A 107 -3.25 -2.00 -3.74
N CYS A 108 -2.00 -2.44 -3.57
CA CYS A 108 -1.02 -2.52 -4.66
C CYS A 108 -1.46 -3.49 -5.77
N HIS A 109 -2.12 -4.59 -5.42
CA HIS A 109 -2.64 -5.56 -6.39
C HIS A 109 -3.69 -4.92 -7.29
N VAL A 110 -4.64 -4.22 -6.68
CA VAL A 110 -5.71 -3.50 -7.35
C VAL A 110 -5.15 -2.36 -8.19
N ALA A 111 -4.25 -1.55 -7.63
CA ALA A 111 -3.59 -0.46 -8.33
C ALA A 111 -2.86 -0.97 -9.59
N THR A 112 -2.13 -2.09 -9.48
CA THR A 112 -1.46 -2.73 -10.62
C THR A 112 -2.48 -3.20 -11.68
N PHE A 113 -3.61 -3.78 -11.26
CA PHE A 113 -4.68 -4.16 -12.18
C PHE A 113 -5.28 -2.94 -12.90
N CYS A 114 -5.60 -1.86 -12.17
CA CYS A 114 -6.12 -0.62 -12.75
C CYS A 114 -5.12 0.00 -13.74
N ALA A 115 -3.83 0.05 -13.38
CA ALA A 115 -2.79 0.60 -14.22
C ALA A 115 -2.58 -0.19 -15.51
N ARG A 116 -2.61 -1.53 -15.44
CA ARG A 116 -2.56 -2.41 -16.64
C ARG A 116 -3.72 -2.18 -17.61
N ASN A 117 -4.86 -1.76 -17.10
CA ASN A 117 -6.04 -1.41 -17.89
C ASN A 117 -6.06 0.09 -18.31
N GLY A 118 -4.98 0.84 -18.10
CA GLY A 118 -4.86 2.25 -18.49
C GLY A 118 -5.50 3.25 -17.53
N ASN A 119 -6.05 2.80 -16.40
CA ASN A 119 -6.75 3.65 -15.43
C ASN A 119 -5.79 4.30 -14.43
N LEU A 120 -4.77 5.02 -14.92
CA LEU A 120 -3.72 5.63 -14.08
C LEU A 120 -4.24 6.74 -13.15
N ARG A 121 -5.40 7.34 -13.46
CA ARG A 121 -6.02 8.39 -12.62
C ARG A 121 -6.38 7.91 -11.22
N LEU A 122 -6.73 6.62 -11.08
CA LEU A 122 -7.09 6.01 -9.80
C LEU A 122 -5.87 5.77 -8.89
N LEU A 123 -4.65 5.88 -9.42
CA LEU A 123 -3.43 5.68 -8.63
C LEU A 123 -3.28 6.73 -7.53
N ASP A 124 -3.79 7.95 -7.74
CA ASP A 124 -3.81 9.01 -6.72
C ASP A 124 -4.68 8.61 -5.52
N ASP A 125 -5.87 8.05 -5.78
CA ASP A 125 -6.76 7.53 -4.74
C ASP A 125 -6.09 6.40 -3.94
N PHE A 126 -5.36 5.51 -4.62
CA PHE A 126 -4.62 4.43 -3.96
C PHE A 126 -3.43 4.94 -3.12
N VAL A 127 -2.79 6.05 -3.48
CA VAL A 127 -1.81 6.72 -2.61
C VAL A 127 -2.49 7.16 -1.32
N GLY A 128 -3.63 7.85 -1.41
CA GLY A 128 -4.36 8.33 -0.23
C GLY A 128 -4.81 7.20 0.68
N ILE A 129 -5.29 6.10 0.10
CA ILE A 129 -5.64 4.88 0.84
C ILE A 129 -4.42 4.34 1.60
N ILE A 130 -3.31 4.07 0.92
CA ILE A 130 -2.12 3.50 1.58
C ILE A 130 -1.60 4.44 2.67
N ALA A 131 -1.56 5.74 2.40
CA ALA A 131 -1.17 6.76 3.38
C ALA A 131 -2.04 6.70 4.64
N SER A 132 -3.36 6.56 4.47
CA SER A 132 -4.33 6.46 5.56
C SER A 132 -4.11 5.18 6.39
N VAL A 133 -3.88 4.05 5.74
CA VAL A 133 -3.59 2.76 6.41
C VAL A 133 -2.35 2.86 7.29
N VAL A 134 -1.28 3.41 6.72
CA VAL A 134 0.01 3.58 7.38
C VAL A 134 -0.11 4.56 8.54
N TRP A 135 -0.80 5.68 8.34
CA TRP A 135 -1.06 6.65 9.39
C TRP A 135 -1.85 6.04 10.57
N VAL A 136 -2.94 5.32 10.29
CA VAL A 136 -3.79 4.73 11.32
C VAL A 136 -3.07 3.65 12.11
N LYS A 137 -2.22 2.83 11.46
CA LYS A 137 -1.58 1.67 12.11
C LYS A 137 -0.20 1.97 12.68
N LEU A 138 0.63 2.72 11.96
CA LEU A 138 1.99 3.06 12.37
C LEU A 138 2.07 4.48 12.95
N GLY A 139 1.35 5.43 12.34
CA GLY A 139 1.34 6.83 12.76
C GLY A 139 2.73 7.46 12.75
N VAL A 140 2.98 8.37 13.68
CA VAL A 140 4.31 9.01 13.88
C VAL A 140 5.27 8.18 14.75
N ASP A 141 4.86 7.00 15.20
CA ASP A 141 5.61 6.19 16.16
C ASP A 141 6.81 5.48 15.51
N SER A 142 8.00 6.01 15.79
CA SER A 142 9.25 5.48 15.24
C SER A 142 9.53 4.03 15.65
N MET A 143 9.01 3.54 16.78
CA MET A 143 9.18 2.15 17.20
C MET A 143 8.36 1.22 16.31
N LYS A 144 7.09 1.56 16.04
CA LYS A 144 6.24 0.79 15.11
C LYS A 144 6.80 0.74 13.70
N TRP A 145 7.40 1.84 13.24
CA TRP A 145 8.07 1.87 11.93
C TRP A 145 9.29 0.95 11.88
N ARG A 146 10.08 0.88 12.95
CA ARG A 146 11.22 -0.06 13.04
C ARG A 146 10.76 -1.51 13.10
N GLU A 147 9.70 -1.81 13.85
CA GLU A 147 9.08 -3.14 13.90
C GLU A 147 8.55 -3.56 12.53
N PHE A 148 7.88 -2.63 11.83
CA PHE A 148 7.41 -2.84 10.47
C PHE A 148 8.55 -3.16 9.49
N GLU A 149 9.65 -2.39 9.55
CA GLU A 149 10.83 -2.64 8.73
C GLU A 149 11.48 -3.99 9.05
N ALA A 150 11.68 -4.31 10.33
CA ALA A 150 12.26 -5.58 10.76
C ALA A 150 11.41 -6.78 10.28
N PHE A 151 10.09 -6.70 10.48
CA PHE A 151 9.14 -7.71 10.02
C PHE A 151 9.17 -7.90 8.50
N ALA A 152 9.34 -6.81 7.74
CA ALA A 152 9.47 -6.86 6.29
C ALA A 152 10.79 -7.52 5.85
N VAL A 153 11.90 -7.20 6.50
CA VAL A 153 13.21 -7.81 6.20
C VAL A 153 13.18 -9.34 6.39
N GLU A 154 12.55 -9.83 7.45
CA GLU A 154 12.38 -11.27 7.70
C GLU A 154 11.61 -12.01 6.60
N ARG A 155 10.78 -11.30 5.84
CA ARG A 155 9.87 -11.85 4.80
C ARG A 155 10.28 -11.49 3.39
N ASN A 156 11.48 -10.91 3.24
CA ASN A 156 12.02 -10.51 1.97
C ASN A 156 12.65 -11.72 1.26
N GLU A 157 11.81 -12.50 0.58
CA GLU A 157 12.26 -13.52 -0.38
C GLU A 157 12.33 -12.91 -1.78
N VAL A 158 13.35 -13.18 -2.59
CA VAL A 158 13.36 -12.69 -3.97
C VAL A 158 12.46 -13.58 -4.83
N LEU A 159 11.20 -13.18 -5.01
CA LEU A 159 10.25 -13.88 -5.87
C LEU A 159 10.21 -13.27 -7.29
N ARG A 160 10.16 -14.11 -8.32
CA ARG A 160 9.94 -13.65 -9.70
C ARG A 160 8.47 -13.34 -9.94
N ILE A 161 8.20 -12.24 -10.65
CA ILE A 161 6.84 -11.90 -11.07
C ILE A 161 6.41 -12.86 -12.19
N PRO A 162 5.25 -13.55 -12.06
CA PRO A 162 4.82 -14.57 -13.03
C PRO A 162 4.58 -14.11 -14.47
N CYS A 163 4.63 -12.80 -14.75
CA CYS A 163 4.22 -12.21 -16.02
C CYS A 163 5.26 -11.26 -16.63
N ALA A 164 6.54 -11.38 -16.28
CA ALA A 164 7.62 -10.68 -17.00
C ALA A 164 8.05 -11.53 -18.22
N ALA A 165 7.23 -11.53 -19.27
CA ALA A 165 7.55 -12.03 -20.61
C ALA A 165 6.89 -11.11 -21.64
#